data_AF-A0A2N3ERM1-F1
#
_entry.id   AF-A0A2N3ERM1-F1
#
_cell.length_a   1.000
_cell.length_b   1.000
_cell.length_c   1.000
_cell.angle_alpha   90.00
_cell.angle_beta   90.00
_cell.angle_gamma   90.00
#
_symmetry.space_group_name_H-M   'P 1'
#
loop_
_entity.id
_entity.type
_entity.pdbx_description
1 polymer ?
#
loop_
_entity_poly.entity_id
_entity_poly.type
_entity_poly.pdbx_seq_one_letter_code
_entity_poly.pdbx_strand_id
1 'polypeptide(L)'
;MFTALTAHPATPAIAQARGTQRALTDLGALERHMRGLEAVVQAAPMLGLLGTVIGMIEAFGRLAEGSGAADPAALAGGIWTALITTAVGLAIAILFYFLTTWLEARIGRERAALEAILAAFAGAAPPRGAV
;
A
#
# COMPACT_ATOMS: atom_id res chain seq x y z
N MET A 1 28.52 -0.59 -52.48
CA MET A 1 29.06 -0.44 -51.12
C MET A 1 28.51 0.82 -50.44
N PHE A 2 27.17 1.03 -50.41
CA PHE A 2 26.55 2.10 -49.62
C PHE A 2 25.04 1.88 -49.37
N THR A 3 24.56 0.64 -49.46
CA THR A 3 23.13 0.27 -49.29
C THR A 3 22.90 -0.39 -47.93
N ALA A 4 23.64 0.03 -46.90
CA ALA A 4 23.56 -0.52 -45.55
C ALA A 4 23.10 0.53 -44.50
N LEU A 5 22.66 1.72 -44.94
CA LEU A 5 22.38 2.86 -44.04
C LEU A 5 20.96 3.44 -44.14
N THR A 6 20.02 2.78 -44.83
CA THR A 6 18.61 3.22 -44.88
C THR A 6 17.62 2.21 -44.30
N ALA A 7 18.09 1.06 -43.84
CA ALA A 7 17.31 0.21 -42.96
C ALA A 7 17.53 0.66 -41.50
N HIS A 8 16.91 1.77 -41.11
CA HIS A 8 16.47 1.92 -39.72
C HIS A 8 15.00 1.51 -39.65
N PRO A 9 14.67 0.20 -39.69
CA PRO A 9 13.43 -0.23 -39.08
C PRO A 9 13.65 0.03 -37.59
N ALA A 10 12.95 1.02 -37.04
CA ALA A 10 12.62 0.99 -35.63
C ALA A 10 11.84 -0.31 -35.43
N THR A 11 12.56 -1.40 -35.11
CA THR A 11 11.98 -2.73 -35.04
C THR A 11 10.85 -2.65 -34.01
N PRO A 12 9.61 -3.05 -34.33
CA PRO A 12 8.50 -3.02 -33.37
C PRO A 12 8.89 -3.70 -32.05
N ALA A 13 9.80 -4.68 -32.09
CA ALA A 13 10.42 -5.31 -30.93
C ALA A 13 11.17 -4.34 -29.96
N ILE A 14 11.95 -3.37 -30.45
CA ILE A 14 12.68 -2.42 -29.59
C ILE A 14 11.74 -1.34 -29.05
N ALA A 15 10.75 -0.93 -29.86
CA ALA A 15 9.68 -0.01 -29.43
C ALA A 15 8.80 -0.64 -28.34
N GLN A 16 8.46 -1.93 -28.46
CA GLN A 16 7.73 -2.70 -27.46
C GLN A 16 8.55 -2.88 -26.17
N ALA A 17 9.83 -3.27 -26.28
CA ALA A 17 10.70 -3.43 -25.11
C ALA A 17 10.78 -2.12 -24.29
N ARG A 18 10.91 -0.96 -24.97
CA ARG A 18 10.92 0.35 -24.30
C ARG A 18 9.56 0.71 -23.71
N GLY A 19 8.45 0.36 -24.36
CA GLY A 19 7.09 0.58 -23.88
C GLY A 19 6.79 -0.20 -22.60
N THR A 20 7.10 -1.50 -22.59
CA THR A 20 6.95 -2.37 -21.42
C THR A 20 7.83 -1.90 -20.27
N GLN A 21 9.10 -1.54 -20.54
CA GLN A 21 10.00 -1.00 -19.51
C GLN A 21 9.41 0.24 -18.82
N ARG A 22 8.81 1.15 -19.60
CA ARG A 22 8.23 2.40 -19.07
C ARG A 22 6.98 2.14 -18.26
N ALA A 23 6.09 1.27 -18.76
CA ALA A 23 4.91 0.82 -18.04
C ALA A 23 5.28 0.16 -16.70
N LEU A 24 6.27 -0.74 -16.68
CA LEU A 24 6.73 -1.39 -15.45
C LEU A 24 7.32 -0.39 -14.43
N THR A 25 8.01 0.65 -14.91
CA THR A 25 8.59 1.68 -14.04
C THR A 25 7.49 2.53 -13.38
N ASP A 26 6.49 2.96 -14.15
CA ASP A 26 5.38 3.76 -13.64
C ASP A 26 4.49 2.96 -12.67
N LEU A 27 4.24 1.70 -13.00
CA LEU A 27 3.51 0.77 -12.16
C LEU A 27 4.24 0.45 -10.84
N GLY A 28 5.57 0.32 -10.87
CA GLY A 28 6.40 0.14 -9.69
C GLY A 28 6.40 1.38 -8.78
N ALA A 29 6.30 2.59 -9.34
CA ALA A 29 6.14 3.79 -8.54
C ALA A 29 4.79 3.80 -7.79
N LEU A 30 3.69 3.38 -8.43
CA LEU A 30 2.38 3.27 -7.78
C LEU A 30 2.36 2.21 -6.67
N GLU A 31 2.98 1.05 -6.89
CA GLU A 31 3.14 0.00 -5.87
C GLU A 31 3.85 0.52 -4.62
N ARG A 32 4.90 1.34 -4.78
CA ARG A 32 5.63 1.89 -3.63
C ARG A 32 4.74 2.72 -2.71
N HIS A 33 3.80 3.49 -3.28
CA HIS A 33 2.86 4.28 -2.48
C HIS A 33 1.82 3.39 -1.78
N MET A 34 1.40 2.28 -2.42
CA MET A 34 0.49 1.30 -1.81
C MET A 34 1.11 0.59 -0.60
N ARG A 35 2.39 0.21 -0.68
CA ARG A 35 3.11 -0.40 0.46
C ARG A 35 3.14 0.50 1.70
N GLY A 36 3.19 1.82 1.50
CA GLY A 36 3.09 2.79 2.60
C GLY A 36 1.71 2.77 3.26
N LEU A 37 0.64 2.66 2.47
CA LEU A 37 -0.74 2.55 2.96
C LEU A 37 -0.95 1.23 3.73
N GLU A 38 -0.47 0.11 3.19
CA GLU A 38 -0.50 -1.19 3.88
C GLU A 38 0.23 -1.14 5.22
N ALA A 39 1.37 -0.45 5.29
CA ALA A 39 2.10 -0.27 6.54
C ALA A 39 1.27 0.49 7.58
N VAL A 40 0.52 1.52 7.18
CA VAL A 40 -0.39 2.26 8.07
C VAL A 40 -1.51 1.36 8.59
N VAL A 41 -2.11 0.53 7.73
CA VAL A 41 -3.16 -0.44 8.12
C VAL A 41 -2.66 -1.37 9.23
N GLN A 42 -1.41 -1.84 9.11
CA GLN A 42 -0.81 -2.74 10.10
C GLN A 42 -0.30 -2.02 11.35
N ALA A 43 0.22 -0.81 11.22
CA ALA A 43 0.77 -0.05 12.33
C ALA A 43 -0.30 0.58 13.24
N ALA A 44 -1.43 1.03 12.68
CA ALA A 44 -2.47 1.73 13.45
C ALA A 44 -3.06 0.91 14.63
N PRO A 45 -3.37 -0.40 14.50
CA PRO A 45 -3.80 -1.22 15.63
C PRO A 45 -2.72 -1.37 16.70
N MET A 46 -1.45 -1.52 16.30
CA MET A 46 -0.33 -1.64 17.24
C MET A 46 -0.13 -0.35 18.03
N LEU A 47 -0.34 0.82 17.40
CA LEU A 47 -0.33 2.11 18.08
C LEU A 47 -1.51 2.25 19.06
N GLY A 48 -2.70 1.76 18.70
CA GLY A 48 -3.85 1.73 19.61
C GLY A 48 -3.62 0.86 20.85
N LEU A 49 -2.98 -0.30 20.66
CA LEU A 49 -2.55 -1.17 21.76
C LEU A 49 -1.43 -0.57 22.59
N LEU A 50 -0.50 0.18 21.99
CA LEU A 50 0.48 0.95 22.77
C LEU A 50 -0.21 1.98 23.67
N GLY A 51 -1.27 2.63 23.17
CA GLY A 51 -2.10 3.55 23.94
C GLY A 51 -2.75 2.91 25.18
N THR A 52 -3.19 1.65 25.10
CA THR A 52 -3.72 0.96 26.27
C THR A 52 -2.65 0.69 27.31
N VAL A 53 -1.46 0.26 26.87
CA VAL A 53 -0.33 0.02 27.77
C VAL A 53 0.02 1.31 28.52
N ILE A 54 0.13 2.43 27.81
CA ILE A 54 0.43 3.74 28.43
C ILE A 54 -0.68 4.14 29.41
N GLY A 55 -1.96 4.02 29.02
CA GLY A 55 -3.08 4.39 29.90
C GLY A 55 -3.16 3.53 31.17
N MET A 56 -2.84 2.24 31.06
CA MET A 56 -2.77 1.35 32.23
C MET A 56 -1.57 1.66 33.13
N ILE A 57 -0.41 2.02 32.56
CA ILE A 57 0.76 2.46 33.34
C ILE A 57 0.42 3.71 34.15
N GLU A 58 -0.27 4.69 33.55
CA GLU A 58 -0.69 5.90 34.25
C GLU A 58 -1.71 5.61 35.35
N ALA A 59 -2.69 4.75 35.07
CA ALA A 59 -3.72 4.34 36.03
C ALA A 59 -3.11 3.68 37.28
N PHE A 60 -2.19 2.75 37.08
CA PHE A 60 -1.50 2.07 38.19
C PHE A 60 -0.44 2.93 38.86
N GLY A 61 0.22 3.84 38.13
CA GLY A 61 1.17 4.80 38.69
C GLY A 61 0.52 5.70 39.74
N ARG A 62 -0.66 6.27 39.41
CA ARG A 62 -1.45 7.07 40.35
C ARG A 62 -1.89 6.29 41.58
N LEU A 63 -2.19 5.02 41.41
CA LEU A 63 -2.52 4.13 42.52
C LEU A 63 -1.31 3.89 43.44
N ALA A 64 -0.11 3.75 42.87
CA ALA A 64 1.12 3.53 43.64
C ALA A 64 1.58 4.79 44.41
N GLU A 65 1.28 5.99 43.90
CA GLU A 65 1.61 7.26 44.56
C GLU A 65 0.62 7.64 45.67
N GLY A 66 -0.61 7.12 45.63
CA GLY A 66 -1.62 7.33 46.65
C GLY A 66 -1.33 6.53 47.93
N SER A 67 -1.20 7.21 49.06
CA SER A 67 -0.94 6.60 50.38
C SER A 67 -2.18 5.94 51.04
N GLY A 68 -3.19 5.54 50.26
CA GLY A 68 -4.48 5.05 50.77
C GLY A 68 -5.18 4.05 49.85
N ALA A 69 -6.37 3.58 50.25
CA ALA A 69 -7.16 2.62 49.50
C ALA A 69 -7.38 3.08 48.04
N ALA A 70 -7.23 2.14 47.11
CA ALA A 70 -7.38 2.40 45.68
C ALA A 70 -8.68 3.14 45.38
N ASP A 71 -8.61 4.35 44.80
CA ASP A 71 -9.81 5.04 44.30
C ASP A 71 -10.26 4.37 42.99
N PRO A 72 -11.40 3.64 43.01
CA PRO A 72 -11.89 2.93 41.83
C PRO A 72 -12.26 3.89 40.69
N ALA A 73 -12.63 5.14 41.02
CA ALA A 73 -13.01 6.15 40.03
C ALA A 73 -11.79 6.60 39.20
N ALA A 74 -10.64 6.80 39.86
CA ALA A 74 -9.40 7.15 39.18
C ALA A 74 -8.92 6.02 38.25
N LEU A 75 -9.01 4.77 38.69
CA LEU A 75 -8.64 3.61 37.90
C LEU A 75 -9.55 3.44 36.66
N ALA A 76 -10.86 3.63 36.83
CA ALA A 76 -11.83 3.58 35.75
C ALA A 76 -11.56 4.63 34.65
N GLY A 77 -11.10 5.83 35.03
CA GLY A 77 -10.71 6.87 34.07
C GLY A 77 -9.51 6.48 33.19
N GLY A 78 -8.50 5.84 33.78
CA GLY A 78 -7.34 5.35 33.03
C GLY A 78 -7.69 4.22 32.06
N ILE A 79 -8.55 3.29 32.49
CA ILE A 79 -9.05 2.19 31.63
C ILE A 79 -9.91 2.74 30.50
N TRP A 80 -10.79 3.71 30.76
CA TRP A 80 -11.60 4.36 29.72
C TRP A 80 -10.72 4.97 28.63
N THR A 81 -9.68 5.70 29.05
CA THR A 81 -8.73 6.33 28.12
C THR A 81 -8.01 5.27 27.29
N ALA A 82 -7.53 4.20 27.93
CA ALA A 82 -6.92 3.07 27.26
C ALA A 82 -7.86 2.48 26.18
N LEU A 83 -9.11 2.20 26.52
CA LEU A 83 -10.07 1.61 25.57
C LEU A 83 -10.37 2.51 24.37
N ILE A 84 -10.52 3.82 24.58
CA ILE A 84 -10.73 4.77 23.48
C ILE A 84 -9.54 4.80 22.53
N THR A 85 -8.30 4.77 23.04
CA THR A 85 -7.11 4.76 22.16
C THR A 85 -7.03 3.52 21.28
N THR A 86 -7.47 2.35 21.78
CA THR A 86 -7.60 1.14 20.94
C THR A 86 -8.70 1.29 19.90
N ALA A 87 -9.87 1.79 20.31
CA ALA A 87 -10.99 2.00 19.39
C ALA A 87 -10.59 2.93 18.23
N VAL A 88 -9.84 3.99 18.51
CA VAL A 88 -9.31 4.91 17.50
C VAL A 88 -8.29 4.21 16.59
N GLY A 89 -7.34 3.46 17.15
CA GLY A 89 -6.36 2.71 16.35
C GLY A 89 -7.00 1.70 15.38
N LEU A 90 -8.04 1.00 15.85
CA LEU A 90 -8.82 0.09 15.01
C LEU A 90 -9.66 0.83 13.96
N ALA A 91 -10.29 1.94 14.32
CA ALA A 91 -11.07 2.73 13.38
C ALA A 91 -10.22 3.24 12.21
N ILE A 92 -9.01 3.75 12.48
CA ILE A 92 -8.05 4.16 11.45
C ILE A 92 -7.65 2.96 10.60
N ALA A 93 -7.30 1.83 11.22
CA ALA A 93 -6.90 0.62 10.48
C ALA A 93 -7.99 0.13 9.52
N ILE A 94 -9.24 0.10 9.96
CA ILE A 94 -10.39 -0.32 9.15
C ILE A 94 -10.59 0.64 7.97
N LEU A 95 -10.55 1.96 8.23
CA LEU A 95 -10.69 2.97 7.18
C LEU A 95 -9.63 2.82 6.09
N PHE A 96 -8.36 2.71 6.51
CA PHE A 96 -7.25 2.55 5.57
C PHE A 96 -7.29 1.19 4.87
N TYR A 97 -7.76 0.13 5.52
CA TYR A 97 -7.91 -1.18 4.89
C TYR A 97 -8.82 -1.10 3.67
N PHE A 98 -10.03 -0.54 3.82
CA PHE A 98 -10.95 -0.36 2.70
C PHE A 98 -10.37 0.55 1.61
N LEU A 99 -9.67 1.60 1.99
CA LEU A 99 -9.03 2.52 1.06
C LEU A 99 -7.96 1.80 0.21
N THR A 100 -7.03 1.08 0.86
CA THR A 100 -5.95 0.34 0.19
C THR A 100 -6.54 -0.72 -0.75
N THR A 101 -7.52 -1.51 -0.30
CA THR A 101 -8.18 -2.50 -1.16
C THR A 101 -8.83 -1.88 -2.39
N TRP A 102 -9.46 -0.72 -2.26
CA TRP A 102 -10.06 -0.02 -3.40
C TRP A 102 -9.01 0.50 -4.38
N LEU A 103 -7.90 1.07 -3.88
CA LEU A 103 -6.79 1.56 -4.70
C LEU A 103 -6.05 0.43 -5.41
N GLU A 104 -5.78 -0.69 -4.74
CA GLU A 104 -5.20 -1.89 -5.36
C GLU A 104 -6.06 -2.39 -6.50
N ALA A 105 -7.38 -2.49 -6.29
CA ALA A 105 -8.31 -2.89 -7.33
C ALA A 105 -8.31 -1.91 -8.51
N ARG A 106 -8.16 -0.61 -8.25
CA ARG A 106 -8.07 0.42 -9.30
C ARG A 106 -6.77 0.30 -10.10
N ILE A 107 -5.64 0.11 -9.44
CA ILE A 107 -4.33 -0.07 -10.08
C ILE A 107 -4.31 -1.37 -10.90
N GLY A 108 -4.86 -2.47 -10.37
CA GLY A 108 -4.96 -3.74 -11.08
C GLY A 108 -5.75 -3.62 -12.39
N ARG A 109 -6.85 -2.86 -12.40
CA ARG A 109 -7.60 -2.57 -13.64
C ARG A 109 -6.79 -1.81 -14.67
N GLU A 110 -6.01 -0.80 -14.25
CA GLU A 110 -5.13 -0.05 -15.15
C GLU A 110 -4.00 -0.90 -15.72
N ARG A 111 -3.41 -1.79 -14.90
CA ARG A 111 -2.42 -2.77 -15.35
C ARG A 111 -2.96 -3.69 -16.44
N ALA A 112 -4.13 -4.29 -16.20
CA ALA A 112 -4.77 -5.18 -17.16
C ALA A 112 -5.08 -4.45 -18.48
N ALA A 113 -5.48 -3.18 -18.42
CA ALA A 113 -5.72 -2.37 -19.62
C ALA A 113 -4.41 -2.11 -20.41
N LEU A 114 -3.31 -1.78 -19.73
CA LEU A 114 -2.00 -1.60 -20.36
C LEU A 114 -1.50 -2.89 -21.03
N GLU A 115 -1.61 -4.03 -20.34
CA GLU A 115 -1.24 -5.34 -20.87
C GLU A 115 -2.06 -5.72 -22.11
N ALA A 116 -3.37 -5.47 -22.08
CA ALA A 116 -4.25 -5.72 -23.23
C ALA A 116 -3.87 -4.89 -24.46
N ILE A 117 -3.54 -3.61 -24.27
CA ILE A 117 -3.08 -2.73 -25.36
C ILE A 117 -1.76 -3.24 -25.93
N LEU A 118 -0.78 -3.56 -25.08
CA LEU A 118 0.52 -4.10 -25.51
C LEU A 118 0.36 -5.43 -26.27
N ALA A 119 -0.52 -6.32 -25.81
CA ALA A 119 -0.83 -7.58 -26.49
C ALA A 119 -1.46 -7.37 -27.87
N ALA A 120 -2.37 -6.40 -28.01
CA ALA A 120 -2.97 -6.07 -29.30
C ALA A 120 -1.93 -5.57 -30.33
N PHE A 121 -0.94 -4.77 -29.89
CA PHE A 121 0.18 -4.37 -30.74
C PHE A 121 1.12 -5.53 -31.11
N ALA A 122 1.26 -6.53 -30.23
CA ALA A 122 2.06 -7.72 -30.52
C ALA A 122 1.38 -8.65 -31.55
N GLY A 123 0.05 -8.78 -31.48
CA GLY A 123 -0.75 -9.57 -32.42
C GLY A 123 -0.79 -9.02 -33.86
N ALA A 124 -0.41 -7.76 -34.07
CA ALA A 124 -0.35 -7.13 -35.39
C ALA A 124 0.97 -7.43 -36.17
N ALA A 125 1.92 -8.17 -35.59
CA ALA A 125 3.14 -8.56 -36.29
C ALA A 125 2.86 -9.71 -37.27
N PRO A 126 3.14 -9.56 -38.58
CA PRO A 126 2.86 -10.61 -39.56
C PRO A 126 3.65 -11.88 -39.23
N PRO A 127 3.09 -13.08 -39.48
CA PRO A 127 3.80 -14.33 -39.27
C PRO A 127 5.08 -14.31 -40.09
N ARG A 128 6.23 -14.46 -39.44
CA ARG A 128 7.49 -14.75 -40.12
C ARG A 128 7.39 -16.15 -40.71
N GLY A 129 6.80 -16.22 -41.89
CA GLY A 129 6.84 -17.37 -42.77
C GLY A 129 8.24 -17.55 -43.33
N ALA A 130 8.81 -18.70 -43.00
CA ALA A 130 9.72 -19.51 -43.79
C ALA A 130 10.10 -18.98 -45.18
N VAL A 131 11.40 -18.74 -45.38
CA VAL A 131 12.14 -19.13 -46.59
C VAL A 131 13.47 -19.70 -46.13
#